data_AF-A0A1V5Y5N2-F1
#
_entry.id   AF-A0A1V5Y5N2-F1
#
_cell.length_a   1.000
_cell.length_b   1.000
_cell.length_c   1.000
_cell.angle_alpha   90.00
_cell.angle_beta   90.00
_cell.angle_gamma   90.00
#
_symmetry.space_group_name_H-M   'P 1'
#
loop_
_entity.id
_entity.type
_entity.pdbx_description
1 polymer ?
#
loop_
_entity_poly.entity_id
_entity_poly.type
_entity_poly.pdbx_seq_one_letter_code
_entity_poly.pdbx_strand_id
1 'polypeptide(L)'
;MKNQKNNIVRLLIIYLILPVLSFAAPKGIQTVKHQSVCINAEKTFNIFVPPNAKPDERFPVLFILHGAYGGCDDWTSRTRVAELARNYRMILVFPRWGSNK
;
A
#
# COMPACT_ATOMS: atom_id res chain seq x y z
N MET A 1 30.98 -17.84 -32.24
CA MET A 1 30.18 -18.63 -31.26
C MET A 1 30.27 -18.14 -29.81
N LYS A 2 31.44 -17.71 -29.29
CA LYS A 2 31.58 -17.22 -27.90
C LYS A 2 30.76 -15.95 -27.60
N ASN A 3 30.68 -15.03 -28.57
CA ASN A 3 29.95 -13.76 -28.44
C ASN A 3 28.41 -13.94 -28.34
N GLN A 4 27.85 -14.91 -29.07
CA GLN A 4 26.41 -15.21 -29.05
C GLN A 4 25.97 -15.77 -27.69
N LYS A 5 26.78 -16.65 -27.08
CA LYS A 5 26.53 -17.18 -25.74
C LYS A 5 26.55 -16.07 -24.68
N ASN A 6 27.47 -15.11 -24.79
CA ASN A 6 27.57 -13.98 -23.87
C ASN A 6 26.36 -13.02 -23.98
N ASN A 7 25.82 -12.84 -25.19
CA ASN A 7 24.62 -12.02 -25.41
C ASN A 7 23.37 -12.70 -24.84
N ILE A 8 23.25 -14.03 -24.97
CA ILE A 8 22.15 -14.80 -24.39
C ILE A 8 22.19 -14.74 -22.85
N VAL A 9 23.37 -14.89 -22.24
CA VAL A 9 23.54 -14.78 -20.78
C VAL A 9 23.16 -13.37 -20.29
N ARG A 10 23.57 -12.31 -21.02
CA ARG A 10 23.16 -10.93 -20.70
C ARG A 10 21.65 -10.72 -20.81
N LEU A 11 21.02 -11.25 -21.86
CA LEU A 11 19.57 -11.18 -22.05
C LEU A 11 18.81 -11.91 -20.92
N LEU A 12 19.30 -13.08 -20.47
CA LEU A 12 18.71 -13.82 -19.36
C LEU A 12 18.85 -13.07 -18.02
N ILE A 13 20.00 -12.43 -17.78
CA ILE A 13 20.21 -11.61 -16.58
C ILE A 13 19.26 -10.39 -16.58
N ILE A 14 19.11 -9.71 -17.73
CA ILE A 14 18.18 -8.57 -17.86
C ILE A 14 16.74 -9.03 -17.62
N TYR A 15 16.32 -10.15 -18.21
CA TYR A 15 14.98 -10.70 -18.02
C TYR A 15 14.69 -11.06 -16.56
N LEU A 16 15.69 -11.58 -15.83
CA LEU A 16 15.56 -11.94 -14.42
C LEU A 16 15.45 -10.71 -13.49
N ILE A 17 16.08 -9.59 -13.86
CA ILE A 17 16.08 -8.35 -13.05
C ILE A 17 14.87 -7.45 -13.38
N LEU A 18 14.32 -7.53 -14.60
CA LEU A 18 13.21 -6.69 -15.07
C LEU A 18 11.95 -6.69 -14.17
N PRO A 19 11.46 -7.83 -13.64
CA PRO A 19 10.24 -7.84 -12.82
C PRO A 19 10.44 -7.23 -11.42
N VAL A 20 11.68 -7.09 -10.95
CA VAL A 20 11.97 -6.56 -9.60
C VAL A 20 11.77 -5.04 -9.53
N LEU A 21 11.85 -4.31 -10.65
CA LEU A 21 11.72 -2.85 -10.67
C LEU A 21 10.28 -2.33 -10.58
N SER A 22 9.25 -3.17 -10.65
CA SER A 22 7.85 -2.71 -10.80
C SER A 22 7.01 -2.68 -9.52
N PHE A 23 7.59 -2.92 -8.33
CA PHE A 23 6.84 -2.80 -7.07
C PHE A 23 6.81 -1.34 -6.57
N ALA A 24 6.06 -0.47 -7.26
CA ALA A 24 5.70 0.83 -6.71
C ALA A 24 4.50 0.66 -5.76
N ALA A 25 4.66 1.06 -4.50
CA ALA A 25 3.54 1.12 -3.56
C ALA A 25 2.40 1.98 -4.14
N PRO A 26 1.11 1.66 -3.88
CA PRO A 26 0.00 2.44 -4.39
C PRO A 26 0.14 3.92 -3.98
N LYS A 27 0.22 4.82 -4.96
CA LYS A 27 0.36 6.26 -4.71
C LYS A 27 -0.83 6.77 -3.88
N GLY A 28 -0.53 7.36 -2.72
CA GLY A 28 -1.50 7.94 -1.80
C GLY A 28 -1.76 7.12 -0.53
N ILE A 29 -1.21 5.91 -0.41
CA ILE A 29 -1.30 5.12 0.83
C ILE A 29 -0.10 5.41 1.72
N GLN A 30 -0.37 5.66 3.00
CA GLN A 30 0.60 5.90 4.04
C GLN A 30 0.38 4.92 5.20
N THR A 31 1.44 4.30 5.68
CA THR A 31 1.39 3.49 6.91
C THR A 31 1.72 4.37 8.09
N VAL A 32 0.78 4.50 9.03
CA VAL A 32 0.90 5.32 10.24
C VAL A 32 0.88 4.40 11.46
N LYS A 33 1.79 4.68 12.40
CA LYS A 33 1.80 4.07 13.72
C LYS A 33 1.36 5.09 14.76
N HIS A 34 0.55 4.66 15.71
CA HIS A 34 0.05 5.50 16.78
C HIS A 34 -0.02 4.71 18.09
N GLN A 35 0.54 5.26 19.16
CA GLN A 35 0.40 4.70 20.50
C GLN A 35 -1.01 5.00 21.04
N SER A 36 -1.85 3.97 21.10
CA SER A 36 -3.22 4.13 21.57
C SER A 36 -3.28 4.07 23.09
N VAL A 37 -3.75 5.16 23.71
CA VAL A 37 -3.93 5.26 25.17
C VAL A 37 -5.01 4.29 25.66
N CYS A 38 -6.13 4.17 24.94
CA CYS A 38 -7.29 3.37 25.36
C CYS A 38 -7.00 1.88 25.51
N ILE A 39 -6.04 1.35 24.75
CA ILE A 39 -5.66 -0.08 24.76
C ILE A 39 -4.20 -0.30 25.10
N ASN A 40 -3.50 0.76 25.53
CA ASN A 40 -2.09 0.76 25.92
C ASN A 40 -1.15 -0.01 24.97
N ALA A 41 -1.27 0.23 23.67
CA ALA A 41 -0.49 -0.47 22.66
C ALA A 41 -0.30 0.36 21.38
N GLU A 42 0.81 0.10 20.66
CA GLU A 42 1.03 0.65 19.33
C GLU A 42 0.05 0.02 18.33
N LYS A 43 -0.60 0.87 17.54
CA LYS A 43 -1.52 0.49 16.47
C LYS A 43 -0.99 0.96 15.13
N THR A 44 -1.11 0.10 14.12
CA THR A 44 -0.75 0.39 12.74
C THR A 44 -2.01 0.61 11.92
N PHE A 45 -1.98 1.61 11.05
CA PHE A 45 -3.03 1.95 10.11
C PHE A 45 -2.42 2.13 8.74
N ASN A 46 -3.08 1.64 7.70
CA ASN A 46 -2.88 2.19 6.36
C ASN A 46 -3.94 3.27 6.13
N ILE A 47 -3.52 4.41 5.60
CA ILE A 47 -4.40 5.54 5.33
C ILE A 47 -4.20 5.95 3.87
N PHE A 48 -5.28 5.92 3.09
CA PHE A 48 -5.30 6.51 1.77
C PHE A 48 -5.70 7.98 1.89
N VAL A 49 -4.85 8.88 1.39
CA VAL A 49 -5.15 10.30 1.23
C VAL A 49 -5.19 10.62 -0.26
N PRO A 50 -6.24 11.29 -0.77
CA PRO A 50 -6.30 11.69 -2.16
C PRO A 50 -5.03 12.43 -2.60
N PRO A 51 -4.42 12.04 -3.74
CA PRO A 51 -3.25 12.75 -4.25
C PRO A 51 -3.64 14.20 -4.56
N ASN A 52 -2.77 15.15 -4.20
CA ASN A 52 -2.97 16.59 -4.34
C ASN A 52 -4.01 17.21 -3.38
N ALA A 53 -4.32 16.54 -2.25
CA ALA A 53 -5.07 17.16 -1.16
C ALA A 53 -4.35 18.44 -0.66
N LYS A 54 -5.12 19.51 -0.47
CA LYS A 54 -4.61 20.75 0.16
C LYS A 54 -4.69 20.64 1.69
N PRO A 55 -3.82 21.33 2.46
CA PRO A 55 -3.79 21.22 3.93
C PRO A 55 -5.15 21.46 4.61
N ASP A 56 -5.95 22.39 4.11
CA ASP A 56 -7.23 22.76 4.72
C ASP A 56 -8.46 22.09 4.07
N GLU A 57 -8.24 21.23 3.08
CA GLU A 57 -9.33 20.56 2.39
C GLU A 57 -9.98 19.49 3.29
N ARG A 58 -11.30 19.49 3.37
CA ARG A 58 -12.07 18.50 4.11
C ARG A 58 -12.53 17.39 3.18
N PHE A 59 -12.33 16.14 3.61
CA PHE A 59 -12.76 14.96 2.88
C PHE A 59 -13.67 14.11 3.76
N PRO A 60 -14.68 13.41 3.19
CA PRO A 60 -15.32 12.33 3.90
C PRO A 60 -14.30 11.24 4.23
N VAL A 61 -14.44 10.65 5.42
CA VAL A 61 -13.54 9.62 5.93
C VAL A 61 -14.31 8.32 6.10
N LEU A 62 -13.78 7.23 5.57
CA LEU A 62 -14.35 5.90 5.72
C LEU A 62 -13.33 4.96 6.40
N PHE A 63 -13.74 4.36 7.52
CA PHE A 63 -12.99 3.30 8.18
C PHE A 63 -13.45 1.96 7.62
N ILE A 64 -12.50 1.17 7.11
CA ILE A 64 -12.80 -0.13 6.52
C ILE A 64 -12.09 -1.21 7.33
N LEU A 65 -12.88 -2.09 7.95
CA LEU A 65 -12.38 -3.21 8.72
C LEU A 65 -12.13 -4.41 7.81
N HIS A 66 -11.08 -5.17 8.11
CA HIS A 66 -10.80 -6.44 7.43
C HIS A 66 -11.57 -7.59 8.09
N GLY A 67 -11.65 -8.73 7.41
CA GLY A 67 -12.19 -9.97 7.97
C GLY A 67 -11.24 -10.64 8.96
N ALA A 68 -11.64 -11.79 9.50
CA ALA A 68 -10.76 -12.61 10.33
C ALA A 68 -9.46 -12.96 9.58
N TYR A 69 -8.33 -12.97 10.30
CA TYR A 69 -6.99 -13.19 9.75
C TYR A 69 -6.49 -12.16 8.73
N GLY A 70 -7.25 -11.08 8.53
CA GLY A 70 -6.87 -10.01 7.63
C GLY A 70 -5.91 -8.97 8.23
N GLY A 71 -5.47 -8.06 7.36
CA GLY A 71 -4.55 -6.97 7.68
C GLY A 71 -4.98 -5.63 7.10
N CYS A 72 -4.24 -4.57 7.44
CA CYS A 72 -4.47 -3.22 6.95
C CYS A 72 -4.17 -3.04 5.44
N ASP A 73 -3.56 -4.02 4.80
CA ASP A 73 -3.19 -4.05 3.38
C ASP A 73 -4.21 -4.80 2.50
N ASP A 74 -5.02 -5.69 3.07
CA ASP A 74 -5.91 -6.59 2.31
C ASP A 74 -6.82 -5.87 1.32
N TRP A 75 -7.50 -4.82 1.77
CA TRP A 75 -8.40 -4.07 0.90
C TRP A 75 -7.65 -3.41 -0.26
N THR A 76 -6.42 -2.98 -0.02
CA THR A 76 -5.61 -2.25 -1.01
C THR A 76 -4.86 -3.19 -1.96
N SER A 77 -4.56 -4.42 -1.53
CA SER A 77 -3.87 -5.43 -2.34
C SER A 77 -4.83 -6.32 -3.13
N ARG A 78 -6.07 -6.49 -2.66
CA ARG A 78 -7.05 -7.42 -3.25
C ARG A 78 -8.19 -6.74 -3.98
N THR A 79 -8.29 -5.41 -3.93
CA THR A 79 -9.40 -4.66 -4.55
C THR A 79 -8.92 -3.35 -5.19
N ARG A 80 -9.85 -2.66 -5.89
CA ARG A 80 -9.61 -1.33 -6.48
C ARG A 80 -10.02 -0.18 -5.55
N VAL A 81 -10.18 -0.43 -4.25
CA VAL A 81 -10.75 0.55 -3.31
C VAL A 81 -9.99 1.89 -3.28
N ALA A 82 -8.66 1.87 -3.44
CA ALA A 82 -7.85 3.09 -3.47
C ALA A 82 -8.08 3.92 -4.75
N GLU A 83 -8.35 3.26 -5.88
CA GLU A 83 -8.74 3.95 -7.12
C GLU A 83 -10.12 4.58 -6.98
N LEU A 84 -11.07 3.86 -6.39
CA LEU A 84 -12.41 4.38 -6.11
C LEU A 84 -12.36 5.57 -5.16
N ALA A 85 -11.60 5.49 -4.07
CA ALA A 85 -11.44 6.61 -3.14
C ALA A 85 -10.78 7.83 -3.79
N ARG A 86 -9.88 7.62 -4.75
CA ARG A 86 -9.34 8.72 -5.56
C ARG A 86 -10.44 9.41 -6.35
N ASN A 87 -11.31 8.65 -7.02
CA ASN A 87 -12.38 9.18 -7.87
C ASN A 87 -13.46 9.90 -7.05
N TYR A 88 -13.83 9.35 -5.89
CA TYR A 88 -14.82 9.94 -5.00
C TYR A 88 -14.24 10.99 -4.04
N ARG A 89 -12.93 11.27 -4.11
CA ARG A 89 -12.20 12.16 -3.19
C ARG A 89 -12.54 11.84 -1.73
N MET A 90 -12.16 10.65 -1.27
CA MET A 90 -12.38 10.21 0.11
C MET A 90 -11.05 9.81 0.77
N ILE A 91 -10.97 10.00 2.08
CA ILE A 91 -9.91 9.40 2.90
C ILE A 91 -10.39 8.01 3.33
N LEU A 92 -9.54 7.00 3.15
CA LEU A 92 -9.80 5.66 3.67
C LEU A 92 -8.82 5.34 4.79
N VAL A 93 -9.31 4.71 5.85
CA VAL A 93 -8.50 4.24 6.98
C VAL A 93 -8.69 2.74 7.13
N PHE A 94 -7.58 2.01 7.14
CA PHE A 94 -7.52 0.55 7.28
C PHE A 94 -6.76 0.20 8.56
N PRO A 95 -7.46 -0.05 9.68
CA PRO A 95 -6.82 -0.46 10.93
C PRO A 95 -6.24 -1.87 10.82
N ARG A 96 -5.08 -2.11 11.45
CA ARG A 96 -4.55 -3.46 11.65
C ARG A 96 -5.06 -4.07 12.95
N TRP A 97 -5.44 -5.34 12.93
CA TRP A 97 -5.67 -6.11 14.16
C TRP A 97 -4.34 -6.54 14.81
N GLY A 98 -4.26 -6.42 16.14
CA GLY A 98 -3.07 -6.78 16.93
C GLY A 98 -2.11 -5.61 17.19
N SER A 99 -1.05 -5.89 17.93
CA SER A 99 0.12 -5.00 18.09
C SER A 99 1.28 -5.56 17.25
N ASN A 100 2.22 -4.71 16.86
CA ASN A 100 3.41 -5.09 16.08
C ASN A 100 4.44 -5.88 16.93
N LYS A 101 4.02 -6.89 17.69
CA LYS A 101 4.96 -7.82 18.33
C LYS A 101 5.60 -8.73 17.30
#